data_AF-A0A101T6A8-F1
#
_entry.id   AF-A0A101T6A8-F1
#
_cell.length_a   1.000
_cell.length_b   1.000
_cell.length_c   1.000
_cell.angle_alpha   90.00
_cell.angle_beta   90.00
_cell.angle_gamma   90.00
#
_symmetry.space_group_name_H-M   'P 1'
#
loop_
_entity.id
_entity.type
_entity.pdbx_description
1 polymer ?
#
loop_
_entity_poly.entity_id
_entity_poly.type
_entity_poly.pdbx_seq_one_letter_code
_entity_poly.pdbx_strand_id
1 'polypeptide(L)' 'MVGGWAQRADGEIVRRTPDGGVRREAGAAVAAEAARLRGWLGATRVTPRFRTPLGRDLSA' A
#
# COMPACT_ATOMS: atom_id res chain seq x y z
N MET A 1 9.64 -0.64 -11.71
CA MET A 1 8.61 -0.49 -10.65
C MET A 1 9.32 -0.33 -9.31
N VAL A 2 8.98 0.67 -8.49
CA VAL A 2 9.67 0.98 -7.20
C VAL A 2 8.95 0.41 -5.97
N GLY A 3 8.05 -0.56 -6.18
CA GLY A 3 7.20 -1.17 -5.16
C GLY A 3 5.73 -1.19 -5.55
N GLY A 4 4.88 -1.61 -4.62
CA GLY A 4 3.43 -1.64 -4.80
C GLY A 4 2.68 -1.51 -3.47
N TRP A 5 1.40 -1.17 -3.57
CA TRP A 5 0.50 -1.08 -2.43
C TRP A 5 -0.86 -1.68 -2.78
N ALA A 6 -1.61 -2.08 -1.75
CA ALA A 6 -2.99 -2.52 -1.87
C ALA A 6 -3.78 -2.11 -0.63
N GLN A 7 -5.11 -2.25 -0.72
CA GLN A 7 -6.01 -2.09 0.41
C GLN A 7 -6.60 -3.44 0.77
N ARG A 8 -6.55 -3.81 2.06
CA ARG A 8 -7.26 -4.98 2.58
C ARG A 8 -8.76 -4.69 2.72
N ALA A 9 -9.57 -5.73 2.93
CA ALA A 9 -11.02 -5.59 3.09
C ALA A 9 -11.41 -4.68 4.28
N ASP A 10 -10.60 -4.68 5.33
CA ASP A 10 -10.78 -3.83 6.53
C ASP A 10 -10.34 -2.37 6.32
N GLY A 11 -9.76 -2.05 5.16
CA GLY A 11 -9.30 -0.71 4.81
C GLY A 11 -7.84 -0.43 5.18
N GLU A 12 -7.09 -1.41 5.71
CA GLU A 12 -5.65 -1.27 5.92
C GLU A 12 -4.93 -1.03 4.58
N ILE A 13 -4.01 -0.05 4.57
CA ILE A 13 -3.12 0.23 3.44
C ILE A 13 -1.82 -0.55 3.65
N VAL A 14 -1.63 -1.59 2.86
CA VAL A 14 -0.44 -2.44 2.87
C VAL A 14 0.48 -2.10 1.71
N ARG A 15 1.79 -2.25 1.90
CA ARG A 15 2.80 -1.91 0.90
C ARG A 15 3.93 -2.92 0.88
N ARG A 16 4.59 -3.02 -0.27
CA ARG A 16 5.88 -3.72 -0.41
C ARG A 16 6.88 -2.84 -1.16
N THR A 17 8.06 -2.71 -0.57
CA THR A 17 9.24 -2.13 -1.21
C THR A 17 10.05 -3.25 -1.87
N PRO A 18 10.64 -3.02 -3.06
CA PRO A 18 11.47 -4.02 -3.73
C PRO A 18 12.75 -4.32 -2.95
N ASP A 19 13.33 -5.48 -3.23
CA ASP A 19 14.60 -5.91 -2.67
C ASP A 19 15.72 -4.99 -3.18
N GLY A 20 16.61 -4.55 -2.27
CA GLY A 20 17.52 -3.42 -2.48
C GLY A 20 17.03 -2.10 -1.84
N GLY A 21 15.75 -2.04 -1.47
CA GLY A 21 15.20 -1.07 -0.52
C GLY A 21 15.09 0.37 -1.04
N VAL A 22 14.54 1.23 -0.17
CA VAL A 22 14.68 2.68 -0.21
C VAL A 22 15.45 3.11 1.04
N ARG A 23 16.07 4.31 1.04
CA ARG A 23 16.75 4.84 2.25
C ARG A 23 15.82 4.76 3.47
N ARG A 24 16.34 4.50 4.67
CA ARG A 24 15.52 4.25 5.89
C ARG A 24 14.50 5.36 6.17
N GLU A 25 14.87 6.60 5.90
CA GLU A 25 14.03 7.79 6.05
C GLU A 25 12.79 7.72 5.15
N ALA A 26 12.93 7.16 3.94
CA ALA A 26 11.81 6.93 3.04
C ALA A 26 10.84 5.87 3.58
N GLY A 27 11.33 4.90 4.37
CA GLY A 27 10.49 3.89 5.01
C GLY A 27 9.48 4.49 5.99
N ALA A 28 9.92 5.43 6.83
CA ALA A 28 9.09 6.13 7.80
C ALA A 28 8.13 7.11 7.10
N ALA A 29 8.63 7.89 6.14
CA ALA A 29 7.79 8.82 5.37
C ALA A 29 6.64 8.10 4.63
N VAL A 30 6.93 6.97 3.97
CA VAL A 30 5.89 6.19 3.29
C VAL A 30 4.91 5.55 4.29
N ALA A 31 5.31 5.31 5.55
CA ALA A 31 4.41 4.72 6.55
C ALA A 31 3.43 5.78 7.07
N ALA A 32 3.93 6.99 7.32
CA ALA A 32 3.10 8.15 7.63
C ALA A 32 2.10 8.44 6.50
N GLU A 33 2.55 8.34 5.26
CA GLU A 33 1.68 8.55 4.09
C GLU A 33 0.62 7.45 3.93
N ALA A 34 0.95 6.19 4.21
CA ALA A 34 -0.02 5.10 4.23
C ALA A 34 -1.12 5.33 5.29
N ALA A 35 -0.75 5.81 6.48
CA ALA A 35 -1.70 6.17 7.53
C ALA A 35 -2.58 7.36 7.13
N ARG A 36 -1.99 8.39 6.50
CA ARG A 36 -2.70 9.55 5.98
C ARG A 36 -3.70 9.14 4.89
N LEU A 37 -3.29 8.28 3.96
CA LEU A 37 -4.15 7.76 2.89
C LEU A 37 -5.31 6.95 3.45
N ARG A 38 -5.07 6.10 4.47
CA ARG A 38 -6.13 5.36 5.16
C ARG A 38 -7.16 6.31 5.76
N GLY A 39 -6.70 7.35 6.46
CA GLY A 39 -7.58 8.38 7.04
C GLY A 39 -8.41 9.11 5.98
N TRP A 40 -7.77 9.47 4.86
CA TRP A 40 -8.44 10.15 3.75
C TRP A 40 -9.48 9.27 3.05
N LEU A 41 -9.22 7.98 2.86
CA LEU A 41 -10.18 7.04 2.25
C LEU A 41 -11.35 6.70 3.17
N GLY A 42 -11.13 6.66 4.50
CA GLY A 42 -12.15 6.33 5.48
C GLY A 42 -12.84 4.99 5.20
N ALA A 43 -14.16 5.02 4.98
CA ALA A 43 -14.94 3.83 4.65
C ALA A 43 -14.80 3.37 3.19
N THR A 44 -14.17 4.17 2.32
CA THR A 44 -14.01 3.85 0.90
C THR A 44 -13.10 2.63 0.70
N ARG A 45 -13.50 1.75 -0.22
CA ARG A 45 -12.71 0.58 -0.62
C ARG A 45 -12.36 0.64 -2.10
N VAL A 46 -11.08 0.80 -2.40
CA VAL A 46 -10.57 0.85 -3.77
C VAL A 46 -10.43 -0.57 -4.29
N THR A 47 -11.23 -0.93 -5.29
CA THR A 47 -11.15 -2.24 -5.95
C THR A 47 -10.63 -2.07 -7.38
N PRO A 48 -9.35 -2.40 -7.66
CA PRO A 48 -8.79 -2.25 -9.00
C PRO A 48 -9.45 -3.22 -9.99
N ARG A 49 -9.83 -2.71 -11.18
CA ARG A 49 -10.36 -3.54 -12.28
C ARG A 49 -9.34 -4.56 -12.79
N PHE A 50 -8.06 -4.19 -12.80
CA PHE A 50 -6.95 -5.03 -13.24
C PHE A 50 -5.91 -5.12 -12.12
N ARG A 51 -6.13 -6.04 -11.18
CA ARG A 51 -5.23 -6.23 -10.05
C ARG A 51 -3.96 -6.95 -10.50
N THR A 52 -2.80 -6.39 -10.16
CA THR A 52 -1.50 -7.04 -10.40
C THR A 52 -1.31 -8.25 -9.48
N PRO A 53 -0.44 -9.23 -9.80
CA PRO A 53 -0.14 -10.34 -8.90
C PRO A 53 0.28 -9.88 -7.49
N LEU A 54 1.22 -8.93 -7.40
CA LEU A 54 1.61 -8.31 -6.13
C LEU A 54 0.42 -7.66 -5.40
N GLY A 55 -0.46 -6.97 -6.12
CA GLY A 55 -1.66 -6.39 -5.53
C GLY A 55 -2.61 -7.44 -4.96
N ARG A 56 -2.70 -8.62 -5.58
CA ARG A 56 -3.48 -9.75 -5.08
C ARG A 56 -2.85 -10.30 -3.80
N ASP A 57 -1.54 -10.55 -3.81
CA ASP A 57 -0.81 -11.08 -2.66
C ASP A 57 -0.89 -10.14 -1.44
N LEU A 58 -0.87 -8.83 -1.67
CA LEU A 58 -0.97 -7.83 -0.61
C LEU A 58 -2.39 -7.72 -0.03
N SER A 59 -3.42 -7.88 -0.85
CA SER A 59 -4.83 -7.69 -0.43
C SER A 59 -5.52 -8.96 0.07
N ALA A 60 -4.86 -10.12 -0.04
CA ALA A 60 -5.28 -11.38 0.57
C ALA A 60 -5.18 -11.29 2.10
#